data_AF-A0A971IWE4-F1
#
_entry.id   AF-A0A971IWE4-F1
#
_cell.length_a   1.000
_cell.length_b   1.000
_cell.length_c   1.000
_cell.angle_alpha   90.00
_cell.angle_beta   90.00
_cell.angle_gamma   90.00
#
_symmetry.space_group_name_H-M   'P 1'
#
loop_
_entity.id
_entity.type
_entity.pdbx_description
1 polymer ?
#
loop_
_entity_poly.entity_id
_entity_poly.type
_entity_poly.pdbx_seq_one_letter_code
_entity_poly.pdbx_strand_id
1 'polypeptide(L)'
;MRFYTIMLAALMLSGCQNRTKTGPTPLATVCNPVNISYRFCIDEPSRREAADPSVVWFNGRYFLFASKSGGYWHSKDLGSWEFIETEQIPAEEYAPTVVAIGEELYFLASSNEKSTIYKTSDPLSGQWVVAVEELETPVWDPMFFFENDKLYLYWGCSNTNPLYGVEVDYRNNFKFLGKPVELLKSNTAQNGWEVPGDYNTMTHQSPWIEGAWVNKINGKYYLQYAGPGTEFKSYSDGVYTSDNPLGPFSLQQHNPFAYRPEGFIAGAGHGSTFSDQYGNLWHIGTLTISQKHMFERRLGIFPVFVSNDGILYTTTRYGDYPYFIPQKKISSYEDISTGWMLLSFRKPVKVSSAIDSLPAVNITDENIRTYWAASGTNSGEYVIIDLQNPSEVKALQVNFAEHNTNIFGRKKGIKYRYIIDCSDDKTTWKVITDRSKNETDNSHDYIQLANAVTCRYVRITALEVADGNFALSDFRIFGLGNGQKPAIVKSFTAQRNSNDRRSVTLNWEKSATATGYNIRYGTASDKRYLDYMVYGDTSITINSLNTNSKYFFTIDSFNENGISLGEITVQID
;
A
#
# COMPACT_ATOMS: atom_id res chain seq x y z
N MET A 1 49.20 -32.92 -60.01
CA MET A 1 49.65 -32.80 -58.60
C MET A 1 48.85 -31.68 -57.96
N ARG A 2 48.09 -32.01 -56.90
CA ARG A 2 47.38 -31.14 -55.93
C ARG A 2 46.17 -30.27 -56.37
N PHE A 3 45.03 -30.73 -55.87
CA PHE A 3 43.77 -30.12 -55.40
C PHE A 3 43.72 -28.61 -55.09
N TYR A 4 42.57 -27.97 -55.35
CA TYR A 4 41.62 -27.31 -54.39
C TYR A 4 40.34 -26.94 -55.20
N THR A 5 39.18 -27.57 -54.98
CA THR A 5 38.11 -27.37 -53.97
C THR A 5 36.98 -26.43 -54.40
N ILE A 6 35.78 -26.99 -54.25
CA ILE A 6 34.41 -26.63 -54.65
C ILE A 6 33.83 -25.45 -53.85
N MET A 7 32.91 -24.69 -54.46
CA MET A 7 31.81 -24.08 -53.71
C MET A 7 30.51 -24.13 -54.53
N LEU A 8 29.54 -24.92 -54.04
CA LEU A 8 28.18 -25.05 -54.59
C LEU A 8 27.22 -24.31 -53.64
N ALA A 9 26.37 -23.45 -54.21
CA ALA A 9 25.37 -22.68 -53.50
C ALA A 9 24.18 -23.55 -53.07
N ALA A 10 23.77 -23.43 -51.80
CA ALA A 10 22.54 -24.01 -51.27
C ALA A 10 21.52 -22.89 -51.01
N LEU A 11 20.36 -22.96 -51.67
CA LEU A 11 19.18 -22.15 -51.37
C LEU A 11 18.52 -22.67 -50.09
N MET A 12 18.29 -21.78 -49.12
CA MET A 12 17.42 -22.02 -47.95
C MET A 12 16.07 -21.34 -48.18
N LEU A 13 15.01 -22.16 -48.25
CA LEU A 13 13.61 -21.72 -48.21
C LEU A 13 13.25 -21.29 -46.78
N SER A 14 12.97 -20.00 -46.59
CA SER A 14 12.48 -19.46 -45.32
C SER A 14 10.98 -19.74 -45.18
N GLY A 15 10.58 -20.55 -44.20
CA GLY A 15 9.19 -20.74 -43.83
C GLY A 15 8.64 -19.51 -43.10
N CYS A 16 7.60 -18.89 -43.66
CA CYS A 16 6.80 -17.88 -42.96
C CYS A 16 6.05 -18.54 -41.79
N GLN A 17 6.53 -18.34 -40.56
CA GLN A 17 5.71 -18.55 -39.38
C GLN A 17 4.68 -17.42 -39.28
N ASN A 18 3.39 -17.80 -39.33
CA ASN A 18 2.27 -16.95 -38.96
C ASN A 18 2.51 -16.39 -37.56
N ARG A 19 2.86 -15.11 -37.46
CA ARG A 19 2.68 -14.36 -36.21
C ARG A 19 1.18 -14.28 -35.97
N THR A 20 0.67 -15.13 -35.09
CA THR A 20 -0.58 -14.86 -34.40
C THR A 20 -0.45 -13.48 -33.78
N LYS A 21 -1.25 -12.52 -34.27
CA LYS A 21 -1.47 -11.26 -33.57
C LYS A 21 -2.04 -11.64 -32.20
N THR A 22 -1.20 -11.66 -31.18
CA THR A 22 -1.66 -11.63 -29.80
C THR A 22 -2.52 -10.37 -29.69
N GLY A 23 -3.80 -10.54 -29.35
CA GLY A 23 -4.62 -9.41 -28.93
C GLY A 23 -3.92 -8.66 -27.79
N PRO A 24 -4.35 -7.43 -27.46
CA PRO A 24 -3.77 -6.71 -26.33
C PRO A 24 -3.80 -7.62 -25.10
N THR A 25 -2.63 -7.89 -24.51
CA THR A 25 -2.52 -8.58 -23.22
C THR A 25 -3.44 -7.82 -22.24
N PRO A 26 -4.34 -8.50 -21.51
CA PRO A 26 -5.16 -7.83 -20.51
C PRO A 26 -4.25 -7.02 -19.59
N LEU A 27 -4.60 -5.75 -19.34
CA LEU A 27 -3.84 -4.93 -18.40
C LEU A 27 -3.86 -5.62 -17.03
N ALA A 28 -2.68 -5.73 -16.42
CA ALA A 28 -2.53 -6.31 -15.10
C ALA A 28 -3.22 -5.40 -14.06
N THR A 29 -4.01 -6.00 -13.19
CA THR A 29 -4.55 -5.35 -12.01
C THR A 29 -3.73 -5.70 -10.78
N VAL A 30 -3.76 -4.82 -9.78
CA VAL A 30 -3.19 -5.04 -8.45
C VAL A 30 -4.21 -4.67 -7.37
N CYS A 31 -3.98 -5.09 -6.14
CA CYS A 31 -4.80 -4.76 -4.97
C CYS A 31 -3.89 -4.59 -3.77
N ASN A 32 -4.15 -3.59 -2.92
CA ASN A 32 -3.46 -3.49 -1.63
C ASN A 32 -4.07 -4.47 -0.60
N PRO A 33 -3.30 -4.94 0.41
CA PRO A 33 -1.85 -4.75 0.57
C PRO A 33 -1.07 -5.36 -0.60
N VAL A 34 0.09 -4.78 -0.95
CA VAL A 34 0.88 -5.20 -2.13
C VAL A 34 1.18 -6.71 -2.03
N ASN A 35 0.94 -7.45 -3.12
CA ASN A 35 1.14 -8.89 -3.18
C ASN A 35 2.63 -9.26 -3.29
N ILE A 36 3.32 -9.26 -2.14
CA ILE A 36 4.73 -9.67 -2.00
C ILE A 36 4.91 -10.76 -0.93
N SER A 37 6.09 -11.36 -0.91
CA SER A 37 6.49 -12.34 0.10
C SER A 37 6.95 -11.64 1.40
N TYR A 38 5.99 -11.22 2.23
CA TYR A 38 6.28 -10.63 3.54
C TYR A 38 7.03 -11.61 4.43
N ARG A 39 8.10 -11.18 5.11
CA ARG A 39 8.94 -12.05 5.92
C ARG A 39 8.39 -12.18 7.35
N PHE A 40 8.56 -13.34 7.97
CA PHE A 40 8.33 -13.47 9.41
C PHE A 40 9.41 -12.72 10.19
N CYS A 41 9.01 -11.98 11.23
CA CYS A 41 9.94 -11.31 12.14
C CYS A 41 10.87 -12.34 12.82
N ILE A 42 12.02 -11.89 13.31
CA ILE A 42 13.00 -12.76 13.99
C ILE A 42 12.74 -12.92 15.49
N ASP A 43 11.81 -12.14 16.01
CA ASP A 43 11.41 -12.03 17.41
C ASP A 43 9.96 -12.49 17.63
N GLU A 44 9.64 -12.81 18.89
CA GLU A 44 8.29 -13.16 19.32
C GLU A 44 7.38 -11.92 19.41
N PRO A 45 6.06 -12.06 19.11
CA PRO A 45 5.41 -13.26 18.61
C PRO A 45 5.68 -13.48 17.11
N SER A 46 5.59 -14.73 16.66
CA SER A 46 5.60 -15.09 15.23
C SER A 46 4.52 -14.31 14.45
N ARG A 47 4.99 -13.39 13.62
CA ARG A 47 4.19 -12.46 12.79
C ARG A 47 5.01 -12.08 11.56
N ARG A 48 4.38 -11.45 10.58
CA ARG A 48 5.07 -10.89 9.41
C ARG A 48 5.08 -9.38 9.41
N GLU A 49 6.07 -8.81 8.74
CA GLU A 49 6.22 -7.37 8.62
C GLU A 49 6.93 -7.00 7.31
N ALA A 50 6.49 -5.88 6.72
CA ALA A 50 7.32 -5.01 5.90
C ALA A 50 6.73 -3.60 6.01
N ALA A 51 7.60 -2.61 6.17
CA ALA A 51 7.21 -1.23 6.43
C ALA A 51 8.27 -0.26 5.90
N ASP A 52 7.97 1.02 5.99
CA ASP A 52 8.90 2.12 5.72
C ASP A 52 9.53 2.01 4.31
N PRO A 53 8.71 1.85 3.25
CA PRO A 53 9.19 1.47 1.92
C PRO A 53 9.90 2.61 1.17
N SER A 54 11.08 2.31 0.63
CA SER A 54 11.81 3.17 -0.31
C SER A 54 11.87 2.53 -1.69
N VAL A 55 11.40 3.25 -2.72
CA VAL A 55 11.43 2.80 -4.12
C VAL A 55 12.31 3.69 -4.97
N VAL A 56 13.19 3.06 -5.75
CA VAL A 56 14.04 3.72 -6.75
C VAL A 56 13.90 3.05 -8.12
N TRP A 57 13.87 3.86 -9.18
CA TRP A 57 14.02 3.37 -10.54
C TRP A 57 15.50 3.36 -10.92
N PHE A 58 16.01 2.19 -11.31
CA PHE A 58 17.42 2.00 -11.66
C PHE A 58 17.56 0.93 -12.74
N ASN A 59 18.32 1.23 -13.80
CA ASN A 59 18.61 0.30 -14.90
C ASN A 59 17.38 -0.47 -15.45
N GLY A 60 16.27 0.25 -15.65
CA GLY A 60 15.05 -0.30 -16.26
C GLY A 60 14.14 -1.11 -15.31
N ARG A 61 14.35 -0.99 -13.99
CA ARG A 61 13.57 -1.69 -12.97
C ARG A 61 13.29 -0.78 -11.77
N TYR A 62 12.19 -1.05 -11.08
CA TYR A 62 11.95 -0.55 -9.73
C TYR A 62 12.61 -1.48 -8.73
N PHE A 63 13.27 -0.93 -7.72
CA PHE A 63 13.75 -1.65 -6.54
C PHE A 63 13.03 -1.12 -5.32
N LEU A 64 12.48 -2.02 -4.50
CA LEU A 64 11.71 -1.75 -3.30
C LEU A 64 12.46 -2.29 -2.08
N PHE A 65 12.89 -1.40 -1.21
CA PHE A 65 13.51 -1.70 0.08
C PHE A 65 12.50 -1.41 1.18
N ALA A 66 12.42 -2.26 2.19
CA ALA A 66 11.50 -2.09 3.33
C ALA A 66 12.11 -2.69 4.59
N SER A 67 11.71 -2.17 5.75
CA SER A 67 12.09 -2.67 7.07
C SER A 67 11.84 -4.17 7.23
N LYS A 68 12.66 -4.85 8.03
CA LYS A 68 12.45 -6.26 8.49
C LYS A 68 12.31 -7.30 7.38
N SER A 69 12.85 -7.01 6.20
CA SER A 69 12.59 -7.79 4.99
C SER A 69 13.67 -8.81 4.63
N GLY A 70 14.89 -8.69 5.19
CA GLY A 70 16.01 -9.62 4.91
C GLY A 70 16.54 -9.54 3.47
N GLY A 71 16.25 -8.45 2.78
CA GLY A 71 16.57 -8.21 1.38
C GLY A 71 15.66 -7.14 0.79
N TYR A 72 15.43 -7.17 -0.52
CA TYR A 72 14.61 -6.19 -1.24
C TYR A 72 13.95 -6.83 -2.46
N TRP A 73 12.94 -6.17 -3.02
CA TRP A 73 12.24 -6.64 -4.21
C TRP A 73 12.60 -5.81 -5.43
N HIS A 74 12.39 -6.38 -6.61
CA HIS A 74 12.40 -5.61 -7.84
C HIS A 74 11.22 -5.93 -8.74
N SER A 75 10.83 -4.96 -9.56
CA SER A 75 9.75 -5.09 -10.52
C SER A 75 10.07 -4.38 -11.84
N LYS A 76 9.47 -4.86 -12.94
CA LYS A 76 9.47 -4.15 -14.24
C LYS A 76 8.21 -3.33 -14.44
N ASP A 77 7.15 -3.62 -13.69
CA ASP A 77 5.79 -3.15 -13.98
C ASP A 77 5.01 -2.69 -12.74
N LEU A 78 5.61 -2.70 -11.54
CA LEU A 78 4.96 -2.43 -10.23
C LEU A 78 3.88 -3.45 -9.82
N GLY A 79 3.50 -4.37 -10.70
CA GLY A 79 2.49 -5.39 -10.44
C GLY A 79 3.07 -6.72 -9.95
N SER A 80 4.19 -7.14 -10.54
CA SER A 80 4.90 -8.36 -10.17
C SER A 80 6.24 -8.03 -9.54
N TRP A 81 6.51 -8.62 -8.37
CA TRP A 81 7.72 -8.37 -7.59
C TRP A 81 8.51 -9.66 -7.39
N GLU A 82 9.81 -9.60 -7.63
CA GLU A 82 10.76 -10.68 -7.38
C GLU A 82 11.67 -10.28 -6.23
N PHE A 83 11.91 -11.20 -5.28
CA PHE A 83 12.69 -10.94 -4.08
C PHE A 83 14.17 -11.30 -4.26
N ILE A 84 15.05 -10.44 -3.77
CA ILE A 84 16.50 -10.66 -3.65
C ILE A 84 16.85 -10.70 -2.18
N GLU A 85 17.28 -11.87 -1.72
CA GLU A 85 17.83 -12.07 -0.38
C GLU A 85 19.28 -11.57 -0.34
N THR A 86 19.64 -10.84 0.72
CA THR A 86 21.03 -10.41 0.93
C THR A 86 21.33 -10.17 2.41
N GLU A 87 22.56 -10.49 2.81
CA GLU A 87 23.14 -10.18 4.12
C GLU A 87 24.20 -9.06 4.03
N GLN A 88 24.45 -8.52 2.82
CA GLN A 88 25.50 -7.51 2.58
C GLN A 88 25.10 -6.10 2.99
N ILE A 89 23.82 -5.89 3.30
CA ILE A 89 23.25 -4.65 3.84
C ILE A 89 22.42 -4.97 5.08
N PRO A 90 22.21 -4.02 6.00
CA PRO A 90 21.41 -4.23 7.20
C PRO A 90 19.90 -4.25 6.89
N ALA A 91 19.44 -5.24 6.10
CA ALA A 91 18.05 -5.36 5.66
C ALA A 91 17.05 -5.77 6.76
N GLU A 92 17.55 -5.95 7.98
CA GLU A 92 16.77 -6.14 9.20
C GLU A 92 16.56 -4.83 9.97
N GLU A 93 17.29 -3.77 9.64
CA GLU A 93 17.09 -2.46 10.26
C GLU A 93 15.85 -1.76 9.69
N TYR A 94 15.43 -0.69 10.39
CA TYR A 94 14.25 0.08 10.01
C TYR A 94 14.56 1.17 8.99
N ALA A 95 13.52 1.57 8.25
CA ALA A 95 13.48 2.72 7.35
C ALA A 95 14.69 2.83 6.41
N PRO A 96 14.86 1.86 5.49
CA PRO A 96 15.90 1.97 4.49
C PRO A 96 15.64 3.13 3.53
N THR A 97 16.69 3.82 3.12
CA THR A 97 16.68 4.75 1.99
C THR A 97 17.66 4.28 0.92
N VAL A 98 17.27 4.52 -0.33
CA VAL A 98 18.11 4.24 -1.49
C VAL A 98 18.09 5.42 -2.46
N VAL A 99 19.26 5.75 -3.01
CA VAL A 99 19.40 6.78 -4.04
C VAL A 99 20.32 6.32 -5.16
N ALA A 100 19.98 6.68 -6.40
CA ALA A 100 20.84 6.47 -7.56
C ALA A 100 21.75 7.68 -7.76
N ILE A 101 23.07 7.45 -7.82
CA ILE A 101 24.07 8.47 -8.14
C ILE A 101 24.98 7.90 -9.23
N GLY A 102 24.85 8.41 -10.45
CA GLY A 102 25.54 7.84 -11.61
C GLY A 102 25.07 6.42 -11.91
N GLU A 103 26.01 5.48 -12.01
CA GLU A 103 25.76 4.06 -12.31
C GLU A 103 25.72 3.18 -11.04
N GLU A 104 25.56 3.78 -9.86
CA GLU A 104 25.52 3.07 -8.58
C GLU A 104 24.27 3.45 -7.77
N LEU A 105 23.76 2.49 -7.01
CA LEU A 105 22.82 2.71 -5.92
C LEU A 105 23.57 2.84 -4.60
N TYR A 106 23.10 3.73 -3.74
CA TYR A 106 23.58 3.92 -2.38
C TYR A 106 22.45 3.63 -1.39
N PHE A 107 22.73 2.82 -0.38
CA PHE A 107 21.80 2.35 0.63
C PHE A 107 22.22 2.80 2.03
N LEU A 108 21.25 3.20 2.85
CA LEU A 108 21.41 3.50 4.27
C LEU A 108 20.12 3.08 5.02
N ALA A 109 20.23 2.71 6.30
CA ALA A 109 19.10 2.40 7.17
C ALA A 109 19.30 3.04 8.55
N SER A 110 18.24 3.04 9.36
CA SER A 110 18.24 3.59 10.73
C SER A 110 19.30 2.94 11.62
N SER A 111 20.00 3.77 12.41
CA SER A 111 20.94 3.30 13.43
C SER A 111 21.10 4.34 14.54
N ASN A 112 21.17 3.88 15.79
CA ASN A 112 21.50 4.72 16.95
C ASN A 112 22.99 4.73 17.30
N GLU A 113 23.78 3.84 16.69
CA GLU A 113 25.20 3.67 17.03
C GLU A 113 26.11 4.14 15.91
N LYS A 114 25.90 3.61 14.71
CA LYS A 114 26.75 3.85 13.53
C LYS A 114 25.93 3.74 12.25
N SER A 115 25.94 4.79 11.44
CA SER A 115 25.27 4.82 10.13
C SER A 115 26.28 4.57 9.01
N THR A 116 26.29 3.33 8.49
CA THR A 116 27.13 2.87 7.38
C THR A 116 26.38 3.01 6.05
N ILE A 117 27.04 3.54 5.01
CA ILE A 117 26.48 3.61 3.66
C ILE A 117 27.06 2.47 2.82
N TYR A 118 26.19 1.79 2.09
CA TYR A 118 26.54 0.69 1.18
C TYR A 118 26.27 1.11 -0.26
N LYS A 119 26.97 0.50 -1.22
CA LYS A 119 26.71 0.73 -2.64
C LYS A 119 26.79 -0.51 -3.51
N THR A 120 26.14 -0.45 -4.66
CA THR A 120 26.22 -1.47 -5.71
C THR A 120 25.94 -0.88 -7.09
N SER A 121 26.57 -1.42 -8.14
CA SER A 121 26.23 -1.17 -9.54
C SER A 121 25.37 -2.30 -10.14
N ASP A 122 25.27 -3.44 -9.45
CA ASP A 122 24.48 -4.61 -9.87
C ASP A 122 23.57 -5.07 -8.72
N PRO A 123 22.46 -4.35 -8.47
CA PRO A 123 21.50 -4.75 -7.43
C PRO A 123 20.79 -6.07 -7.73
N LEU A 124 20.87 -6.63 -8.94
CA LEU A 124 20.29 -7.96 -9.20
C LEU A 124 21.14 -9.09 -8.62
N SER A 125 22.44 -8.85 -8.38
CA SER A 125 23.34 -9.83 -7.77
C SER A 125 23.14 -10.00 -6.25
N GLY A 126 22.43 -9.08 -5.60
CA GLY A 126 22.37 -9.03 -4.14
C GLY A 126 23.68 -8.60 -3.46
N GLN A 127 24.74 -8.29 -4.21
CA GLN A 127 26.05 -7.93 -3.68
C GLN A 127 26.18 -6.42 -3.48
N TRP A 128 26.64 -6.04 -2.29
CA TRP A 128 26.87 -4.66 -1.88
C TRP A 128 28.25 -4.55 -1.23
N VAL A 129 28.84 -3.36 -1.30
CA VAL A 129 30.10 -3.05 -0.62
C VAL A 129 29.92 -1.79 0.23
N VAL A 130 30.70 -1.68 1.31
CA VAL A 130 30.71 -0.45 2.12
C VAL A 130 31.25 0.70 1.27
N ALA A 131 30.46 1.76 1.16
CA ALA A 131 30.83 3.02 0.52
C ALA A 131 31.42 4.01 1.52
N VAL A 132 30.80 4.09 2.70
CA VAL A 132 31.24 4.91 3.83
C VAL A 132 31.04 4.11 5.10
N GLU A 133 32.10 3.94 5.87
CA GLU A 133 32.04 3.22 7.14
C GLU A 133 31.09 3.91 8.13
N GLU A 134 31.20 5.21 8.30
CA GLU A 134 30.45 5.94 9.33
C GLU A 134 30.17 7.39 8.89
N LEU A 135 28.92 7.82 9.02
CA LEU A 135 28.52 9.22 8.90
C LEU A 135 28.93 10.05 10.14
N GLU A 136 28.98 11.37 10.01
CA GLU A 136 29.33 12.28 11.12
C GLU A 136 28.40 12.15 12.34
N THR A 137 27.16 11.73 12.12
CA THR A 137 26.22 11.37 13.18
C THR A 137 25.39 10.16 12.74
N PRO A 138 25.04 9.25 13.67
CA PRO A 138 24.00 8.26 13.43
C PRO A 138 22.67 8.95 13.13
N VAL A 139 21.89 8.36 12.23
CA VAL A 139 20.60 8.87 11.78
C VAL A 139 19.52 7.80 11.87
N TRP A 140 18.31 8.23 12.18
CA TRP A 140 17.11 7.39 12.26
C TRP A 140 16.07 7.91 11.27
N ASP A 141 15.48 7.01 10.49
CA ASP A 141 14.63 7.25 9.33
C ASP A 141 15.28 8.15 8.28
N PRO A 142 16.46 7.73 7.77
CA PRO A 142 17.20 8.50 6.79
C PRO A 142 16.44 8.60 5.46
N MET A 143 16.65 9.70 4.74
CA MET A 143 16.26 9.83 3.35
C MET A 143 17.32 10.60 2.56
N PHE A 144 17.81 9.99 1.48
CA PHE A 144 18.68 10.65 0.52
C PHE A 144 17.86 11.34 -0.58
N PHE A 145 18.20 12.60 -0.86
CA PHE A 145 17.66 13.34 -2.00
C PHE A 145 18.82 13.87 -2.86
N PHE A 146 18.92 13.38 -4.09
CA PHE A 146 19.96 13.77 -5.04
C PHE A 146 19.38 14.63 -6.16
N GLU A 147 19.92 15.83 -6.36
CA GLU A 147 19.49 16.75 -7.41
C GLU A 147 20.63 17.67 -7.84
N ASN A 148 20.75 17.94 -9.15
CA ASN A 148 21.73 18.90 -9.71
C ASN A 148 23.14 18.73 -9.14
N ASP A 149 23.60 17.48 -9.06
CA ASP A 149 24.93 17.14 -8.57
C ASP A 149 25.18 17.47 -7.08
N LYS A 150 24.10 17.61 -6.31
CA LYS A 150 24.10 17.80 -4.86
C LYS A 150 23.31 16.70 -4.18
N LEU A 151 23.80 16.24 -3.04
CA LEU A 151 23.13 15.27 -2.20
C LEU A 151 22.66 15.95 -0.91
N TYR A 152 21.45 15.60 -0.47
CA TYR A 152 20.89 16.02 0.81
C TYR A 152 20.53 14.76 1.61
N LEU A 153 20.71 14.83 2.93
CA LEU A 153 20.29 13.81 3.87
C LEU A 153 19.26 14.41 4.83
N TYR A 154 18.12 13.75 4.94
CA TYR A 154 17.03 14.06 5.88
C TYR A 154 16.89 12.92 6.87
N TRP A 155 16.48 13.19 8.11
CA TRP A 155 16.22 12.16 9.12
C TRP A 155 15.39 12.68 10.29
N GLY A 156 14.90 11.75 11.10
CA GLY A 156 14.25 12.01 12.38
C GLY A 156 13.09 11.05 12.61
N CYS A 157 12.97 10.56 13.84
CA CYS A 157 11.82 9.83 14.36
C CYS A 157 11.70 10.22 15.83
N SER A 158 10.69 11.00 16.18
CA SER A 158 10.56 11.49 17.54
C SER A 158 9.15 11.99 17.86
N ASN A 159 8.82 11.93 19.14
CA ASN A 159 7.66 12.60 19.71
C ASN A 159 7.94 14.00 20.29
N THR A 160 9.18 14.48 20.20
CA THR A 160 9.61 15.76 20.79
C THR A 160 10.59 16.54 19.90
N ASN A 161 11.50 15.84 19.24
CA ASN A 161 12.50 16.44 18.36
C ASN A 161 11.93 16.71 16.96
N PRO A 162 12.48 17.69 16.23
CA PRO A 162 12.11 17.93 14.85
C PRO A 162 12.68 16.87 13.89
N LEU A 163 12.25 16.93 12.64
CA LEU A 163 13.02 16.37 11.53
C LEU A 163 14.20 17.29 11.20
N TYR A 164 15.26 16.71 10.64
CA TYR A 164 16.49 17.39 10.29
C TYR A 164 16.82 17.23 8.81
N GLY A 165 17.62 18.16 8.27
CA GLY A 165 18.18 18.05 6.93
C GLY A 165 19.56 18.71 6.81
N VAL A 166 20.42 18.18 5.94
CA VAL A 166 21.75 18.74 5.65
C VAL A 166 22.16 18.47 4.20
N GLU A 167 22.93 19.36 3.59
CA GLU A 167 23.62 19.09 2.32
C GLU A 167 24.87 18.23 2.62
N VAL A 168 25.16 17.26 1.77
CA VAL A 168 26.20 16.26 1.96
C VAL A 168 27.15 16.25 0.76
N ASP A 169 28.45 16.31 1.02
CA ASP A 169 29.48 16.14 0.00
C ASP A 169 29.71 14.64 -0.26
N TYR A 170 28.88 14.07 -1.13
CA TYR A 170 28.94 12.65 -1.49
C TYR A 170 30.24 12.24 -2.21
N ARG A 171 31.06 13.21 -2.65
CA ARG A 171 32.40 12.96 -3.24
C ARG A 171 33.51 12.93 -2.21
N ASN A 172 33.26 13.48 -1.02
CA ASN A 172 34.21 13.55 0.07
C ASN A 172 33.67 12.80 1.29
N ASN A 173 33.53 11.47 1.13
CA ASN A 173 33.10 10.57 2.20
C ASN A 173 31.78 10.97 2.87
N PHE A 174 30.84 11.57 2.11
CA PHE A 174 29.53 11.99 2.59
C PHE A 174 29.62 12.94 3.80
N LYS A 175 30.62 13.83 3.78
CA LYS A 175 30.82 14.86 4.81
C LYS A 175 29.66 15.85 4.82
N PHE A 176 29.24 16.28 6.00
CA PHE A 176 28.18 17.28 6.14
C PHE A 176 28.70 18.67 5.72
N LEU A 177 27.92 19.35 4.89
CA LEU A 177 28.19 20.72 4.46
C LEU A 177 27.42 21.71 5.35
N GLY A 178 27.99 21.96 6.53
CA GLY A 178 27.42 22.84 7.53
C GLY A 178 26.74 22.08 8.67
N LYS A 179 25.91 22.78 9.46
CA LYS A 179 25.15 22.17 10.54
C LYS A 179 23.80 21.67 10.04
N PRO A 180 23.26 20.56 10.58
CA PRO A 180 21.89 20.15 10.33
C PRO A 180 20.89 21.26 10.61
N VAL A 181 19.90 21.41 9.75
CA VAL A 181 18.79 22.37 9.87
C VAL A 181 17.60 21.65 10.50
N GLU A 182 16.97 22.23 11.53
CA GLU A 182 15.66 21.78 12.03
C GLU A 182 14.57 22.15 11.02
N LEU A 183 13.79 21.17 10.56
CA LEU A 183 12.82 21.34 9.47
C LEU A 183 11.39 21.56 9.95
N LEU A 184 10.85 20.65 10.78
CA LEU A 184 9.48 20.75 11.28
C LEU A 184 9.31 20.03 12.61
N LYS A 185 8.29 20.45 13.37
CA LYS A 185 7.78 19.80 14.59
C LYS A 185 6.26 19.60 14.44
N SER A 186 5.71 18.61 15.13
CA SER A 186 4.26 18.41 15.17
C SER A 186 3.53 19.59 15.82
N ASN A 187 2.30 19.84 15.39
CA ASN A 187 1.40 20.85 15.94
C ASN A 187 -0.04 20.29 16.07
N THR A 188 -0.21 19.33 16.98
CA THR A 188 -1.50 18.66 17.23
C THR A 188 -2.63 19.61 17.66
N ALA A 189 -2.29 20.79 18.19
CA ALA A 189 -3.26 21.83 18.54
C ALA A 189 -3.96 22.41 17.29
N GLN A 190 -3.28 22.44 16.14
CA GLN A 190 -3.84 22.94 14.88
C GLN A 190 -4.15 21.84 13.88
N ASN A 191 -3.37 20.76 13.86
CA ASN A 191 -3.43 19.69 12.88
C ASN A 191 -4.06 18.44 13.50
N GLY A 192 -5.36 18.19 13.23
CA GLY A 192 -6.07 17.04 13.79
C GLY A 192 -5.50 15.69 13.37
N TRP A 193 -5.01 15.59 12.14
CA TRP A 193 -4.41 14.36 11.61
C TRP A 193 -3.10 13.97 12.30
N GLU A 194 -2.44 14.90 13.01
CA GLU A 194 -1.28 14.60 13.85
C GLU A 194 -1.67 14.12 15.27
N VAL A 195 -2.95 14.07 15.63
CA VAL A 195 -3.35 13.57 16.96
C VAL A 195 -3.29 12.03 16.97
N PRO A 196 -2.62 11.37 17.94
CA PRO A 196 -2.54 9.91 18.00
C PRO A 196 -3.88 9.17 18.18
N GLY A 197 -3.85 7.86 17.95
CA GLY A 197 -5.01 6.96 18.04
C GLY A 197 -5.61 6.65 16.68
N ASP A 198 -6.23 5.46 16.53
CA ASP A 198 -6.86 5.00 15.29
C ASP A 198 -7.81 6.04 14.66
N TYR A 199 -8.47 6.85 15.50
CA TYR A 199 -9.44 7.88 15.11
C TYR A 199 -9.02 9.29 15.53
N ASN A 200 -7.73 9.53 15.75
CA ASN A 200 -7.16 10.84 16.13
C ASN A 200 -7.78 11.43 17.42
N THR A 201 -7.97 10.60 18.46
CA THR A 201 -8.66 10.99 19.71
C THR A 201 -7.75 11.06 20.94
N MET A 202 -6.50 10.62 20.86
CA MET A 202 -5.56 10.59 22.00
C MET A 202 -4.89 11.95 22.20
N THR A 203 -5.66 12.98 22.56
CA THR A 203 -5.22 14.38 22.62
C THR A 203 -4.16 14.70 23.69
N HIS A 204 -3.89 13.76 24.59
CA HIS A 204 -2.89 13.90 25.65
C HIS A 204 -1.55 13.22 25.34
N GLN A 205 -1.46 12.55 24.19
CA GLN A 205 -0.24 11.89 23.73
C GLN A 205 0.42 12.73 22.62
N SER A 206 1.74 12.89 22.70
CA SER A 206 2.51 13.51 21.61
C SER A 206 2.66 12.51 20.46
N PRO A 207 2.48 12.93 19.20
CA PRO A 207 2.65 12.04 18.06
C PRO A 207 4.10 11.76 17.80
N TRP A 208 4.38 10.59 17.26
CA TRP A 208 5.65 10.32 16.60
C TRP A 208 5.58 10.89 15.19
N ILE A 209 6.51 11.79 14.89
CA ILE A 209 6.75 12.30 13.53
C ILE A 209 8.04 11.72 12.98
N GLU A 210 7.99 11.21 11.76
CA GLU A 210 9.10 10.44 11.19
C GLU A 210 9.09 10.38 9.65
N GLY A 211 9.95 9.55 9.05
CA GLY A 211 9.86 9.18 7.63
C GLY A 211 9.92 10.34 6.63
N ALA A 212 10.91 11.22 6.76
CA ALA A 212 11.07 12.36 5.86
C ALA A 212 11.23 11.91 4.40
N TRP A 213 10.49 12.51 3.46
CA TRP A 213 10.66 12.23 2.03
C TRP A 213 10.51 13.48 1.16
N VAL A 214 11.55 13.82 0.39
CA VAL A 214 11.56 15.02 -0.46
C VAL A 214 11.44 14.68 -1.93
N ASN A 215 10.50 15.34 -2.61
CA ASN A 215 10.44 15.39 -4.07
C ASN A 215 10.56 16.85 -4.53
N LYS A 216 11.22 17.07 -5.67
CA LYS A 216 11.09 18.32 -6.41
C LYS A 216 10.15 18.13 -7.59
N ILE A 217 9.08 18.92 -7.63
CA ILE A 217 8.07 18.85 -8.68
C ILE A 217 7.80 20.28 -9.16
N ASN A 218 7.90 20.50 -10.47
CA ASN A 218 7.67 21.81 -11.11
C ASN A 218 8.43 22.97 -10.44
N GLY A 219 9.67 22.73 -10.01
CA GLY A 219 10.53 23.73 -9.39
C GLY A 219 10.35 23.90 -7.88
N LYS A 220 9.34 23.27 -7.26
CA LYS A 220 9.05 23.36 -5.84
C LYS A 220 9.46 22.08 -5.10
N TYR A 221 9.95 22.21 -3.87
CA TYR A 221 10.28 21.09 -2.99
C TYR A 221 9.08 20.74 -2.10
N TYR A 222 8.77 19.45 -2.02
CA TYR A 222 7.69 18.87 -1.23
C TYR A 222 8.32 17.95 -0.19
N LEU A 223 8.38 18.41 1.06
CA LEU A 223 8.82 17.60 2.21
C LEU A 223 7.61 16.88 2.79
N GLN A 224 7.57 15.57 2.60
CA GLN A 224 6.63 14.64 3.23
C GLN A 224 7.19 14.17 4.57
N TYR A 225 6.30 13.85 5.51
CA TYR A 225 6.63 13.19 6.77
C TYR A 225 5.42 12.45 7.31
N ALA A 226 5.67 11.41 8.08
CA ALA A 226 4.66 10.56 8.64
C ALA A 226 4.26 10.97 10.06
N GLY A 227 3.01 10.71 10.43
CA GLY A 227 2.46 10.82 11.78
C GLY A 227 1.05 10.20 11.84
N PRO A 228 0.46 9.96 13.02
CA PRO A 228 0.97 10.27 14.36
C PRO A 228 1.67 9.10 15.08
N GLY A 229 1.74 7.93 14.46
CA GLY A 229 2.33 6.70 14.99
C GLY A 229 1.91 5.50 14.14
N THR A 230 2.88 4.63 13.81
CA THR A 230 2.70 3.56 12.81
C THR A 230 1.71 2.46 13.25
N GLU A 231 1.38 2.37 14.53
CA GLU A 231 0.44 1.41 15.09
C GLU A 231 -1.03 1.80 14.87
N PHE A 232 -1.30 3.05 14.49
CA PHE A 232 -2.65 3.59 14.37
C PHE A 232 -3.16 3.54 12.92
N LYS A 233 -4.46 3.27 12.76
CA LYS A 233 -5.15 3.40 11.47
C LYS A 233 -5.01 4.79 10.85
N SER A 234 -4.86 5.81 11.69
CA SER A 234 -4.69 7.21 11.29
C SER A 234 -3.29 7.55 10.77
N TYR A 235 -2.37 6.58 10.72
CA TYR A 235 -1.02 6.82 10.22
C TYR A 235 -1.03 7.33 8.78
N SER A 236 -0.40 8.48 8.57
CA SER A 236 -0.56 9.31 7.37
C SER A 236 0.67 10.17 7.12
N ASP A 237 0.82 10.62 5.88
CA ASP A 237 1.85 11.58 5.53
C ASP A 237 1.27 12.99 5.39
N GLY A 238 1.93 13.98 5.98
CA GLY A 238 1.70 15.40 5.71
C GLY A 238 2.77 15.99 4.79
N VAL A 239 2.48 17.14 4.19
CA VAL A 239 3.36 17.83 3.24
C VAL A 239 3.58 19.28 3.65
N TYR A 240 4.85 19.66 3.65
CA TYR A 240 5.32 21.04 3.60
C TYR A 240 5.95 21.34 2.24
N THR A 241 5.93 22.62 1.84
CA THR A 241 6.52 23.06 0.57
C THR A 241 7.53 24.18 0.75
N SER A 242 8.55 24.23 -0.12
CA SER A 242 9.56 25.30 -0.15
C SER A 242 10.11 25.51 -1.56
N ASP A 243 10.73 26.66 -1.79
CA ASP A 243 11.51 26.95 -3.00
C ASP A 243 12.97 26.46 -2.88
N ASN A 244 13.39 26.00 -1.69
CA ASN A 244 14.74 25.49 -1.42
C ASN A 244 14.69 24.10 -0.78
N PRO A 245 15.69 23.23 -1.00
CA PRO A 245 15.69 21.86 -0.50
C PRO A 245 15.71 21.74 1.04
N LEU A 246 16.30 22.72 1.73
CA LEU A 246 16.38 22.76 3.20
C LEU A 246 15.46 23.82 3.84
N GLY A 247 14.48 24.31 3.08
CA GLY A 247 13.51 25.29 3.57
C GLY A 247 13.95 26.75 3.43
N PRO A 248 13.23 27.69 4.07
CA PRO A 248 12.14 27.46 5.02
C PRO A 248 10.93 26.79 4.37
N PHE A 249 10.31 25.88 5.11
CA PHE A 249 9.15 25.10 4.67
C PHE A 249 7.85 25.71 5.18
N SER A 250 6.79 25.64 4.38
CA SER A 250 5.43 26.08 4.74
C SER A 250 4.43 24.93 4.56
N LEU A 251 3.56 24.72 5.56
CA LEU A 251 2.57 23.64 5.53
C LEU A 251 1.66 23.82 4.31
N GLN A 252 1.50 22.75 3.52
CA GLN A 252 0.56 22.77 2.40
C GLN A 252 -0.88 22.90 2.92
N GLN A 253 -1.71 23.65 2.19
CA GLN A 253 -3.11 23.89 2.59
C GLN A 253 -3.92 22.59 2.68
N HIS A 254 -3.69 21.64 1.77
CA HIS A 254 -4.27 20.31 1.82
C HIS A 254 -3.34 19.37 2.58
N ASN A 255 -3.79 18.94 3.76
CA ASN A 255 -3.15 17.90 4.55
C ASN A 255 -4.22 17.12 5.33
N PRO A 256 -3.97 15.84 5.65
CA PRO A 256 -2.79 15.04 5.26
C PRO A 256 -2.72 14.79 3.74
N PHE A 257 -1.52 14.58 3.20
CA PHE A 257 -1.26 14.24 1.81
C PHE A 257 -1.69 12.82 1.48
N ALA A 258 -1.35 11.86 2.36
CA ALA A 258 -1.72 10.45 2.26
C ALA A 258 -2.44 9.99 3.52
N TYR A 259 -3.70 9.58 3.39
CA TYR A 259 -4.55 9.23 4.54
C TYR A 259 -5.56 8.17 4.18
N ARG A 260 -5.60 7.10 4.96
CA ARG A 260 -6.53 5.99 4.78
C ARG A 260 -6.93 5.41 6.14
N PRO A 261 -7.96 5.98 6.77
CA PRO A 261 -8.35 5.58 8.13
C PRO A 261 -9.20 4.32 8.18
N GLU A 262 -9.75 3.87 7.06
CA GLU A 262 -10.67 2.71 6.98
C GLU A 262 -10.54 1.92 5.67
N GLY A 263 -11.28 0.82 5.63
CA GLY A 263 -11.27 -0.22 4.59
C GLY A 263 -10.75 -1.54 5.17
N PHE A 264 -10.48 -2.51 4.30
CA PHE A 264 -9.87 -3.78 4.70
C PHE A 264 -8.55 -3.57 5.44
N ILE A 265 -7.71 -2.68 4.93
CA ILE A 265 -6.47 -2.25 5.58
C ILE A 265 -6.35 -0.73 5.61
N ALA A 266 -5.84 -0.20 6.71
CA ALA A 266 -5.72 1.23 7.00
C ALA A 266 -4.25 1.67 7.21
N GLY A 267 -4.05 2.97 7.37
CA GLY A 267 -2.75 3.63 7.30
C GLY A 267 -2.39 4.01 5.86
N ALA A 268 -1.48 4.97 5.71
CA ALA A 268 -0.80 5.31 4.46
C ALA A 268 0.36 6.29 4.77
N GLY A 269 1.00 6.12 5.93
CA GLY A 269 2.10 6.96 6.38
C GLY A 269 3.45 6.25 6.20
N HIS A 270 4.54 7.01 6.25
CA HIS A 270 5.93 6.57 6.13
C HIS A 270 6.17 5.71 4.90
N GLY A 271 6.80 6.32 3.89
CA GLY A 271 7.26 5.61 2.72
C GLY A 271 7.88 6.55 1.69
N SER A 272 7.62 6.30 0.41
CA SER A 272 8.26 7.05 -0.67
C SER A 272 7.31 7.39 -1.80
N THR A 273 7.43 8.62 -2.29
CA THR A 273 6.80 9.07 -3.53
C THR A 273 7.81 9.05 -4.68
N PHE A 274 7.50 8.31 -5.74
CA PHE A 274 8.38 8.05 -6.89
C PHE A 274 7.62 8.12 -8.22
N SER A 275 8.36 8.21 -9.33
CA SER A 275 7.77 8.21 -10.68
C SER A 275 7.85 6.83 -11.34
N ASP A 276 6.80 6.45 -12.05
CA ASP A 276 6.86 5.33 -12.99
C ASP A 276 7.49 5.73 -14.34
N GLN A 277 7.72 4.75 -15.20
CA GLN A 277 8.28 4.90 -16.54
C GLN A 277 7.44 5.76 -17.50
N TYR A 278 6.19 6.10 -17.15
CA TYR A 278 5.32 7.01 -17.89
C TYR A 278 5.21 8.39 -17.22
N GLY A 279 5.99 8.62 -16.17
CA GLY A 279 6.00 9.85 -15.38
C GLY A 279 4.79 9.99 -14.45
N ASN A 280 4.02 8.93 -14.18
CA ASN A 280 2.99 8.99 -13.14
C ASN A 280 3.67 8.94 -11.76
N LEU A 281 3.15 9.72 -10.82
CA LEU A 281 3.63 9.67 -9.46
C LEU A 281 2.85 8.60 -8.68
N TRP A 282 3.57 7.86 -7.85
CA TRP A 282 3.03 6.85 -6.94
C TRP A 282 3.60 7.10 -5.56
N HIS A 283 2.76 6.91 -4.54
CA HIS A 283 3.19 6.86 -3.15
C HIS A 283 3.03 5.42 -2.66
N ILE A 284 4.13 4.81 -2.22
CA ILE A 284 4.07 3.57 -1.46
C ILE A 284 4.27 3.90 0.02
N GLY A 285 3.38 3.41 0.87
CA GLY A 285 3.37 3.72 2.29
C GLY A 285 3.11 2.51 3.17
N THR A 286 3.26 2.71 4.47
CA THR A 286 3.08 1.70 5.51
C THR A 286 1.62 1.61 5.93
N LEU A 287 1.12 0.38 5.94
CA LEU A 287 -0.24 0.02 6.33
C LEU A 287 -0.22 -0.81 7.62
N THR A 288 -1.17 -0.56 8.52
CA THR A 288 -1.18 -1.17 9.86
C THR A 288 -2.10 -2.39 9.95
N ILE A 289 -1.61 -3.45 10.61
CA ILE A 289 -2.43 -4.53 11.18
C ILE A 289 -2.39 -4.40 12.70
N SER A 290 -1.20 -4.32 13.29
CA SER A 290 -0.97 -4.05 14.72
C SER A 290 -1.82 -4.91 15.67
N GLN A 291 -1.98 -6.20 15.37
CA GLN A 291 -2.77 -7.12 16.21
C GLN A 291 -1.89 -7.95 17.14
N LYS A 292 -0.92 -8.67 16.57
CA LYS A 292 0.01 -9.48 17.35
C LYS A 292 1.09 -8.65 18.02
N HIS A 293 1.49 -7.57 17.36
CA HIS A 293 2.51 -6.64 17.80
C HIS A 293 2.24 -5.27 17.18
N MET A 294 2.60 -4.18 17.84
CA MET A 294 2.34 -2.81 17.35
C MET A 294 2.94 -2.53 15.96
N PHE A 295 4.02 -3.21 15.59
CA PHE A 295 4.70 -3.10 14.27
C PHE A 295 4.29 -4.16 13.24
N GLU A 296 3.22 -4.92 13.46
CA GLU A 296 2.68 -5.80 12.41
C GLU A 296 2.10 -4.98 11.25
N ARG A 297 2.84 -4.90 10.13
CA ARG A 297 2.62 -3.91 9.06
C ARG A 297 2.77 -4.51 7.66
N ARG A 298 2.15 -3.86 6.67
CA ARG A 298 2.18 -4.20 5.24
C ARG A 298 2.42 -2.96 4.39
N LEU A 299 2.58 -3.14 3.07
CA LEU A 299 2.79 -2.05 2.14
C LEU A 299 1.53 -1.78 1.31
N GLY A 300 1.31 -0.51 0.98
CA GLY A 300 0.24 -0.06 0.07
C GLY A 300 0.77 0.93 -0.95
N ILE A 301 0.37 0.81 -2.22
CA ILE A 301 0.73 1.75 -3.29
C ILE A 301 -0.50 2.50 -3.80
N PHE A 302 -0.38 3.82 -3.93
CA PHE A 302 -1.47 4.76 -4.24
C PHE A 302 -1.03 5.76 -5.32
N PRO A 303 -1.90 6.14 -6.28
CA PRO A 303 -1.56 7.12 -7.31
C PRO A 303 -1.51 8.54 -6.72
N VAL A 304 -0.53 9.32 -7.17
CA VAL A 304 -0.26 10.68 -6.71
C VAL A 304 -0.46 11.67 -7.85
N PHE A 305 -1.02 12.83 -7.51
CA PHE A 305 -1.32 13.89 -8.45
C PHE A 305 -0.85 15.23 -7.89
N VAL A 306 -0.66 16.20 -8.79
CA VAL A 306 -0.37 17.59 -8.44
C VAL A 306 -1.44 18.45 -9.10
N SER A 307 -2.17 19.22 -8.29
CA SER A 307 -3.17 20.16 -8.80
C SER A 307 -2.50 21.29 -9.58
N ASN A 308 -3.30 22.04 -10.36
CA ASN A 308 -2.81 23.18 -11.13
C ASN A 308 -2.17 24.28 -10.26
N ASP A 309 -2.57 24.41 -9.00
CA ASP A 309 -2.00 25.35 -8.02
C ASP A 309 -0.90 24.72 -7.15
N GLY A 310 -0.40 23.54 -7.52
CA GLY A 310 0.77 22.93 -6.91
C GLY A 310 0.48 22.20 -5.59
N ILE A 311 -0.75 21.78 -5.33
CA ILE A 311 -1.08 20.90 -4.20
C ILE A 311 -0.74 19.46 -4.60
N LEU A 312 0.18 18.84 -3.87
CA LEU A 312 0.48 17.42 -3.95
C LEU A 312 -0.56 16.65 -3.14
N TYR A 313 -1.22 15.66 -3.74
CA TYR A 313 -2.20 14.81 -3.06
C TYR A 313 -2.12 13.37 -3.59
N THR A 314 -2.39 12.40 -2.73
CA THR A 314 -2.72 11.03 -3.18
C THR A 314 -4.22 10.81 -3.06
N THR A 315 -4.72 9.82 -3.79
CA THR A 315 -6.08 9.33 -3.60
C THR A 315 -6.04 7.89 -3.08
N THR A 316 -6.57 7.72 -1.88
CA THR A 316 -6.71 6.43 -1.21
C THR A 316 -8.13 5.86 -1.38
N ARG A 317 -8.96 6.53 -2.20
CA ARG A 317 -10.32 6.12 -2.54
C ARG A 317 -10.34 4.71 -3.11
N TYR A 318 -11.02 3.79 -2.42
CA TYR A 318 -11.00 2.36 -2.77
C TYR A 318 -9.56 1.82 -2.93
N GLY A 319 -8.61 2.35 -2.17
CA GLY A 319 -7.18 2.05 -2.31
C GLY A 319 -6.80 0.60 -1.99
N ASP A 320 -7.71 -0.20 -1.46
CA ASP A 320 -7.61 -1.65 -1.28
C ASP A 320 -8.60 -2.41 -2.19
N TYR A 321 -9.07 -1.80 -3.27
CA TYR A 321 -9.81 -2.47 -4.34
C TYR A 321 -8.90 -2.62 -5.57
N PRO A 322 -9.22 -3.54 -6.49
CA PRO A 322 -8.45 -3.71 -7.72
C PRO A 322 -8.40 -2.46 -8.61
N TYR A 323 -7.21 -2.08 -9.03
CA TYR A 323 -6.98 -1.07 -10.06
C TYR A 323 -5.94 -1.55 -11.08
N PHE A 324 -5.96 -0.97 -12.28
CA PHE A 324 -5.01 -1.26 -13.35
C PHE A 324 -3.66 -0.60 -13.09
N ILE A 325 -2.58 -1.32 -13.33
CA ILE A 325 -1.28 -0.68 -13.54
C ILE A 325 -1.31 0.00 -14.91
N PRO A 326 -1.14 1.34 -14.99
CA PRO A 326 -1.22 2.04 -16.26
C PRO A 326 0.01 1.78 -17.13
N GLN A 327 -0.21 1.68 -18.44
CA GLN A 327 0.84 1.66 -19.47
C GLN A 327 0.92 3.00 -20.23
N LYS A 328 0.50 4.08 -19.57
CA LYS A 328 0.39 5.43 -20.12
C LYS A 328 0.39 6.45 -18.99
N LYS A 329 0.57 7.72 -19.32
CA LYS A 329 0.31 8.83 -18.38
C LYS A 329 -1.17 8.82 -17.97
N ILE A 330 -1.43 8.98 -16.68
CA ILE A 330 -2.78 9.12 -16.10
C ILE A 330 -3.00 10.55 -15.58
N SER A 331 -4.27 10.94 -15.51
CA SER A 331 -4.75 12.26 -15.10
C SER A 331 -5.65 12.21 -13.87
N SER A 332 -6.27 11.06 -13.59
CA SER A 332 -7.05 10.83 -12.37
C SER A 332 -7.10 9.35 -11.99
N TYR A 333 -7.69 9.03 -10.82
CA TYR A 333 -7.94 7.64 -10.41
C TYR A 333 -8.85 6.90 -11.40
N GLU A 334 -9.80 7.60 -12.01
CA GLU A 334 -10.72 7.01 -12.99
C GLU A 334 -9.99 6.37 -14.18
N ASP A 335 -8.78 6.84 -14.52
CA ASP A 335 -7.96 6.25 -15.59
C ASP A 335 -7.44 4.84 -15.27
N ILE A 336 -7.39 4.47 -13.99
CA ILE A 336 -6.90 3.17 -13.50
C ILE A 336 -7.99 2.33 -12.81
N SER A 337 -9.17 2.90 -12.56
CA SER A 337 -10.26 2.19 -11.91
C SER A 337 -10.71 0.98 -12.75
N THR A 338 -10.85 -0.18 -12.11
CA THR A 338 -11.48 -1.35 -12.74
C THR A 338 -13.00 -1.25 -12.79
N GLY A 339 -13.59 -0.44 -11.90
CA GLY A 339 -15.01 -0.45 -11.60
C GLY A 339 -15.49 -1.72 -10.88
N TRP A 340 -14.58 -2.62 -10.49
CA TRP A 340 -14.93 -3.87 -9.79
C TRP A 340 -15.19 -3.56 -8.33
N MET A 341 -16.27 -4.12 -7.81
CA MET A 341 -16.71 -3.94 -6.44
C MET A 341 -16.49 -5.22 -5.63
N LEU A 342 -16.42 -5.06 -4.32
CA LEU A 342 -16.35 -6.16 -3.40
C LEU A 342 -17.70 -6.88 -3.31
N LEU A 343 -17.69 -8.18 -3.58
CA LEU A 343 -18.85 -9.06 -3.58
C LEU A 343 -19.01 -9.82 -2.27
N SER A 344 -17.94 -9.97 -1.48
CA SER A 344 -17.89 -10.81 -0.28
C SER A 344 -18.31 -10.13 1.02
N PHE A 345 -18.39 -8.79 1.09
CA PHE A 345 -18.67 -8.08 2.34
C PHE A 345 -19.96 -8.55 3.04
N ARG A 346 -19.80 -9.02 4.28
CA ARG A 346 -20.84 -9.57 5.17
C ARG A 346 -21.72 -10.63 4.51
N LYS A 347 -21.22 -11.32 3.49
CA LYS A 347 -21.94 -12.43 2.85
C LYS A 347 -21.93 -13.67 3.76
N PRO A 348 -22.96 -14.51 3.74
CA PRO A 348 -22.99 -15.72 4.55
C PRO A 348 -21.81 -16.65 4.26
N VAL A 349 -21.15 -17.11 5.33
CA VAL A 349 -19.98 -17.99 5.25
C VAL A 349 -20.28 -19.33 5.89
N LYS A 350 -19.87 -20.41 5.23
CA LYS A 350 -19.80 -21.77 5.81
C LYS A 350 -18.35 -22.23 5.80
N VAL A 351 -17.87 -22.70 6.95
CA VAL A 351 -16.51 -23.22 7.11
C VAL A 351 -16.53 -24.71 7.47
N SER A 352 -15.41 -25.39 7.25
CA SER A 352 -15.19 -26.77 7.70
C SER A 352 -15.19 -26.89 9.23
N SER A 353 -14.50 -25.97 9.89
CA SER A 353 -14.35 -25.90 11.35
C SER A 353 -14.05 -24.46 11.78
N ALA A 354 -14.16 -24.15 13.07
CA ALA A 354 -13.78 -22.84 13.60
C ALA A 354 -13.30 -22.96 15.04
N ILE A 355 -12.34 -22.12 15.42
CA ILE A 355 -12.04 -21.82 16.82
C ILE A 355 -13.10 -20.83 17.32
N ASP A 356 -13.68 -21.08 18.50
CA ASP A 356 -14.82 -20.31 19.01
C ASP A 356 -14.57 -18.80 19.10
N SER A 357 -13.35 -18.38 19.45
CA SER A 357 -12.96 -16.97 19.54
C SER A 357 -12.61 -16.32 18.19
N LEU A 358 -12.56 -17.10 17.10
CA LEU A 358 -12.16 -16.67 15.76
C LEU A 358 -13.21 -17.14 14.73
N PRO A 359 -14.44 -16.61 14.79
CA PRO A 359 -15.58 -17.14 14.05
C PRO A 359 -15.54 -16.82 12.54
N ALA A 360 -16.27 -17.61 11.75
CA ALA A 360 -16.32 -17.51 10.30
C ALA A 360 -16.78 -16.15 9.74
N VAL A 361 -17.52 -15.36 10.54
CA VAL A 361 -17.96 -14.00 10.16
C VAL A 361 -16.79 -13.06 9.88
N ASN A 362 -15.64 -13.27 10.53
CA ASN A 362 -14.43 -12.47 10.33
C ASN A 362 -13.82 -12.65 8.93
N ILE A 363 -14.24 -13.63 8.14
CA ILE A 363 -13.72 -13.85 6.77
C ILE A 363 -14.25 -12.80 5.78
N THR A 364 -15.29 -12.05 6.15
CA THR A 364 -16.01 -11.15 5.22
C THR A 364 -16.34 -9.81 5.86
N ASP A 365 -15.66 -9.44 6.94
CA ASP A 365 -15.95 -8.21 7.67
C ASP A 365 -15.18 -6.98 7.16
N GLU A 366 -14.32 -7.16 6.14
CA GLU A 366 -13.42 -6.14 5.61
C GLU A 366 -12.57 -5.49 6.70
N ASN A 367 -11.98 -6.30 7.58
CA ASN A 367 -11.07 -5.82 8.61
C ASN A 367 -9.88 -6.78 8.79
N ILE A 368 -8.71 -6.39 8.29
CA ILE A 368 -7.49 -7.20 8.43
C ILE A 368 -7.08 -7.47 9.89
N ARG A 369 -7.60 -6.67 10.84
CA ARG A 369 -7.33 -6.83 12.27
C ARG A 369 -8.15 -7.94 12.93
N THR A 370 -9.14 -8.50 12.24
CA THR A 370 -9.89 -9.68 12.66
C THR A 370 -9.61 -10.83 11.71
N TYR A 371 -9.78 -12.07 12.19
CA TYR A 371 -9.60 -13.24 11.34
C TYR A 371 -10.39 -14.45 11.86
N TRP A 372 -10.68 -15.37 10.96
CA TRP A 372 -11.14 -16.72 11.29
C TRP A 372 -9.96 -17.68 11.30
N ALA A 373 -10.04 -18.71 12.14
CA ALA A 373 -9.12 -19.84 12.09
C ALA A 373 -9.89 -21.18 12.19
N ALA A 374 -9.52 -22.13 11.36
CA ALA A 374 -9.94 -23.52 11.50
C ALA A 374 -9.46 -24.11 12.84
N SER A 375 -10.28 -24.94 13.48
CA SER A 375 -9.87 -25.61 14.74
C SER A 375 -8.96 -26.82 14.51
N GLY A 376 -8.99 -27.38 13.30
CA GLY A 376 -8.03 -28.39 12.84
C GLY A 376 -6.77 -27.78 12.22
N THR A 377 -5.74 -28.62 12.07
CA THR A 377 -4.51 -28.33 11.30
C THR A 377 -4.42 -29.22 10.04
N ASN A 378 -5.55 -29.79 9.62
CA ASN A 378 -5.60 -30.81 8.58
C ASN A 378 -5.63 -30.19 7.18
N SER A 379 -5.08 -30.91 6.20
CA SER A 379 -5.32 -30.64 4.77
C SER A 379 -6.82 -30.83 4.47
N GLY A 380 -7.41 -29.93 3.71
CA GLY A 380 -8.83 -29.97 3.31
C GLY A 380 -9.78 -29.07 4.08
N GLU A 381 -9.30 -28.27 5.04
CA GLU A 381 -10.11 -27.19 5.64
C GLU A 381 -10.58 -26.22 4.56
N TYR A 382 -11.83 -25.75 4.64
CA TYR A 382 -12.45 -24.96 3.58
C TYR A 382 -13.30 -23.82 4.11
N VAL A 383 -13.48 -22.82 3.24
CA VAL A 383 -14.42 -21.70 3.38
C VAL A 383 -15.30 -21.67 2.14
N ILE A 384 -16.62 -21.55 2.32
CA ILE A 384 -17.60 -21.32 1.26
C ILE A 384 -18.33 -20.00 1.56
N ILE A 385 -18.24 -19.06 0.63
CA ILE A 385 -19.00 -17.79 0.67
C ILE A 385 -20.22 -17.92 -0.25
N ASP A 386 -21.42 -17.60 0.26
CA ASP A 386 -22.65 -17.43 -0.52
C ASP A 386 -22.80 -15.96 -0.92
N LEU A 387 -22.55 -15.61 -2.18
CA LEU A 387 -22.74 -14.26 -2.71
C LEU A 387 -24.22 -13.81 -2.73
N GLN A 388 -25.15 -14.72 -2.36
CA GLN A 388 -26.60 -14.61 -2.30
C GLN A 388 -27.28 -14.53 -3.67
N ASN A 389 -26.63 -13.88 -4.63
CA ASN A 389 -27.04 -13.82 -6.03
C ASN A 389 -25.88 -14.29 -6.92
N PRO A 390 -26.17 -14.89 -8.09
CA PRO A 390 -25.16 -15.03 -9.12
C PRO A 390 -24.52 -13.67 -9.40
N SER A 391 -23.19 -13.62 -9.36
CA SER A 391 -22.40 -12.41 -9.59
C SER A 391 -21.27 -12.72 -10.56
N GLU A 392 -20.86 -11.73 -11.35
CA GLU A 392 -19.69 -11.84 -12.21
C GLU A 392 -18.42 -11.63 -11.40
N VAL A 393 -17.68 -12.72 -11.12
CA VAL A 393 -16.39 -12.69 -10.42
C VAL A 393 -15.27 -12.44 -11.40
N LYS A 394 -14.40 -11.48 -11.09
CA LYS A 394 -13.27 -11.05 -11.94
C LYS A 394 -11.90 -11.14 -11.25
N ALA A 395 -11.85 -11.02 -9.93
CA ALA A 395 -10.63 -11.19 -9.17
C ALA A 395 -10.90 -11.68 -7.74
N LEU A 396 -9.85 -12.20 -7.11
CA LEU A 396 -9.86 -12.76 -5.77
C LEU A 396 -8.64 -12.21 -5.00
N GLN A 397 -8.76 -12.03 -3.69
CA GLN A 397 -7.61 -11.82 -2.81
C GLN A 397 -7.75 -12.73 -1.59
N VAL A 398 -6.76 -13.60 -1.39
CA VAL A 398 -6.70 -14.49 -0.22
C VAL A 398 -5.76 -13.86 0.80
N ASN A 399 -6.32 -13.39 1.91
CA ASN A 399 -5.55 -12.77 2.98
C ASN A 399 -5.40 -13.75 4.13
N PHE A 400 -4.25 -14.41 4.19
CA PHE A 400 -3.93 -15.33 5.27
C PHE A 400 -3.64 -14.56 6.55
N ALA A 401 -4.07 -15.13 7.69
CA ALA A 401 -3.68 -14.69 9.02
C ALA A 401 -2.74 -15.72 9.64
N GLU A 402 -1.72 -15.26 10.34
CA GLU A 402 -0.85 -16.14 11.10
C GLU A 402 -1.59 -16.59 12.39
N HIS A 403 -1.98 -17.86 12.51
CA HIS A 403 -2.55 -18.39 13.74
C HIS A 403 -1.77 -19.63 14.22
N ASN A 404 -1.30 -19.61 15.47
CA ASN A 404 -0.43 -20.65 16.05
C ASN A 404 0.83 -20.96 15.23
N THR A 405 1.38 -19.96 14.56
CA THR A 405 2.65 -20.07 13.82
C THR A 405 3.84 -19.96 14.77
N ASN A 406 4.94 -20.65 14.45
CA ASN A 406 6.22 -20.65 15.17
C ASN A 406 7.40 -20.45 14.20
N ILE A 407 7.15 -19.75 13.08
CA ILE A 407 8.18 -19.38 12.11
C ILE A 407 8.77 -18.02 12.47
N PHE A 408 10.09 -17.93 12.35
CA PHE A 408 10.88 -16.71 12.49
C PHE A 408 11.84 -16.58 11.31
N GLY A 409 12.02 -15.34 10.84
CA GLY A 409 12.88 -15.03 9.70
C GLY A 409 12.42 -15.65 8.38
N ARG A 410 13.36 -15.73 7.42
CA ARG A 410 13.14 -16.47 6.16
C ARG A 410 13.51 -17.93 6.37
N LYS A 411 12.59 -18.84 6.03
CA LYS A 411 12.86 -20.27 5.92
C LYS A 411 12.53 -20.74 4.50
N LYS A 412 13.37 -21.62 3.95
CA LYS A 412 13.09 -22.22 2.64
C LYS A 412 11.86 -23.11 2.73
N GLY A 413 11.01 -23.04 1.71
CA GLY A 413 9.85 -23.91 1.55
C GLY A 413 8.55 -23.43 2.21
N ILE A 414 8.53 -22.23 2.82
CA ILE A 414 7.26 -21.61 3.26
C ILE A 414 6.40 -21.34 2.02
N LYS A 415 5.14 -21.78 2.07
CA LYS A 415 4.20 -21.66 0.96
C LYS A 415 2.76 -21.82 1.41
N TYR A 416 1.86 -21.37 0.55
CA TYR A 416 0.42 -21.64 0.66
C TYR A 416 -0.02 -22.39 -0.59
N ARG A 417 -0.70 -23.52 -0.41
CA ARG A 417 -1.30 -24.30 -1.49
C ARG A 417 -2.77 -24.50 -1.22
N TYR A 418 -3.59 -24.21 -2.21
CA TYR A 418 -5.03 -24.26 -2.09
C TYR A 418 -5.68 -24.36 -3.46
N ILE A 419 -6.97 -24.66 -3.48
CA ILE A 419 -7.80 -24.64 -4.70
C ILE A 419 -8.98 -23.72 -4.43
N ILE A 420 -9.33 -22.90 -5.42
CA ILE A 420 -10.55 -22.10 -5.42
C ILE A 420 -11.48 -22.59 -6.51
N ASP A 421 -12.70 -22.93 -6.11
CA ASP A 421 -13.78 -23.37 -6.97
C ASP A 421 -14.97 -22.42 -6.88
N CYS A 422 -15.83 -22.44 -7.89
CA CYS A 422 -17.13 -21.80 -7.83
C CYS A 422 -18.28 -22.74 -8.19
N SER A 423 -19.49 -22.37 -7.78
CA SER A 423 -20.71 -23.14 -8.03
C SER A 423 -21.94 -22.24 -8.08
N ASP A 424 -22.97 -22.68 -8.81
CA ASP A 424 -24.30 -22.05 -8.79
C ASP A 424 -25.25 -22.71 -7.78
N ASP A 425 -24.97 -23.96 -7.38
CA ASP A 425 -25.92 -24.83 -6.66
C ASP A 425 -25.33 -25.54 -5.41
N LYS A 426 -24.05 -25.31 -5.09
CA LYS A 426 -23.24 -25.98 -4.05
C LYS A 426 -22.94 -27.46 -4.29
N THR A 427 -23.35 -28.05 -5.41
CA THR A 427 -23.13 -29.46 -5.74
C THR A 427 -22.16 -29.64 -6.89
N THR A 428 -22.31 -28.84 -7.94
CA THR A 428 -21.42 -28.85 -9.11
C THR A 428 -20.39 -27.75 -8.94
N TRP A 429 -19.12 -28.13 -8.80
CA TRP A 429 -18.01 -27.20 -8.57
C TRP A 429 -17.09 -27.13 -9.78
N LYS A 430 -16.73 -25.92 -10.19
CA LYS A 430 -15.75 -25.65 -11.25
C LYS A 430 -14.54 -24.95 -10.63
N VAL A 431 -13.36 -25.51 -10.81
CA VAL A 431 -12.10 -24.86 -10.41
C VAL A 431 -11.92 -23.56 -11.20
N ILE A 432 -11.70 -22.46 -10.49
CA ILE A 432 -11.39 -21.14 -11.08
C ILE A 432 -9.96 -20.69 -10.78
N THR A 433 -9.32 -21.26 -9.76
CA THR A 433 -7.89 -21.06 -9.48
C THR A 433 -7.32 -22.32 -8.84
N ASP A 434 -6.18 -22.78 -9.35
CA ASP A 434 -5.45 -23.93 -8.80
C ASP A 434 -4.06 -23.48 -8.35
N ARG A 435 -3.85 -23.41 -7.02
CA ARG A 435 -2.57 -23.14 -6.37
C ARG A 435 -2.00 -24.40 -5.70
N SER A 436 -2.42 -25.60 -6.10
CA SER A 436 -1.93 -26.88 -5.53
C SER A 436 -0.43 -27.11 -5.74
N LYS A 437 0.17 -26.45 -6.73
CA LYS A 437 1.61 -26.48 -7.02
C LYS A 437 2.32 -25.16 -6.70
N ASN A 438 1.69 -24.30 -5.91
CA ASN A 438 2.31 -23.05 -5.52
C ASN A 438 3.53 -23.30 -4.62
N GLU A 439 4.61 -22.55 -4.88
CA GLU A 439 5.87 -22.60 -4.13
C GLU A 439 6.25 -21.24 -3.54
N THR A 440 5.33 -20.27 -3.58
CA THR A 440 5.57 -18.90 -3.11
C THR A 440 4.91 -18.62 -1.78
N ASP A 441 5.50 -17.68 -1.04
CA ASP A 441 5.12 -17.28 0.31
C ASP A 441 4.32 -15.96 0.31
N ASN A 442 3.30 -15.86 -0.53
CA ASN A 442 2.46 -14.66 -0.62
C ASN A 442 1.31 -14.77 0.40
N SER A 443 1.36 -13.99 1.49
CA SER A 443 0.31 -13.97 2.52
C SER A 443 -0.95 -13.18 2.14
N HIS A 444 -0.87 -12.36 1.09
CA HIS A 444 -1.96 -11.56 0.52
C HIS A 444 -2.09 -11.82 -0.98
N ASP A 445 -2.33 -13.08 -1.36
CA ASP A 445 -2.31 -13.50 -2.76
C ASP A 445 -3.48 -12.89 -3.54
N TYR A 446 -3.16 -11.95 -4.43
CA TYR A 446 -4.09 -11.31 -5.35
C TYR A 446 -4.09 -12.03 -6.70
N ILE A 447 -5.28 -12.39 -7.18
CA ILE A 447 -5.49 -13.18 -8.39
C ILE A 447 -6.50 -12.47 -9.29
N GLN A 448 -6.04 -11.94 -10.43
CA GLN A 448 -6.89 -11.54 -11.54
C GLN A 448 -7.29 -12.80 -12.34
N LEU A 449 -8.59 -13.04 -12.51
CA LEU A 449 -9.04 -14.18 -13.32
C LEU A 449 -8.81 -13.90 -14.80
N ALA A 450 -8.31 -14.91 -15.53
CA ALA A 450 -8.11 -14.80 -16.98
C ALA A 450 -9.41 -14.53 -17.75
N ASN A 451 -10.52 -15.08 -17.26
CA ASN A 451 -11.87 -14.82 -17.74
C ASN A 451 -12.79 -14.62 -16.55
N ALA A 452 -13.72 -13.68 -16.66
CA ALA A 452 -14.76 -13.52 -15.66
C ALA A 452 -15.62 -14.80 -15.58
N VAL A 453 -16.07 -15.14 -14.37
CA VAL A 453 -16.93 -16.30 -14.14
C VAL A 453 -18.17 -15.85 -13.38
N THR A 454 -19.35 -16.22 -13.89
CA THR A 454 -20.60 -16.03 -13.14
C THR A 454 -20.82 -17.22 -12.22
N CYS A 455 -21.01 -16.94 -10.94
CA CYS A 455 -21.33 -17.96 -9.93
C CYS A 455 -22.01 -17.34 -8.71
N ARG A 456 -22.63 -18.15 -7.86
CA ARG A 456 -23.18 -17.72 -6.57
C ARG A 456 -22.30 -18.09 -5.38
N TYR A 457 -21.65 -19.24 -5.44
CA TYR A 457 -20.84 -19.78 -4.36
C TYR A 457 -19.38 -19.81 -4.77
N VAL A 458 -18.50 -19.38 -3.86
CA VAL A 458 -17.06 -19.47 -4.04
C VAL A 458 -16.48 -20.23 -2.86
N ARG A 459 -15.66 -21.24 -3.14
CA ARG A 459 -15.02 -22.07 -2.12
C ARG A 459 -13.51 -21.99 -2.25
N ILE A 460 -12.81 -21.76 -1.15
CA ILE A 460 -11.38 -22.01 -1.03
C ILE A 460 -11.17 -23.25 -0.15
N THR A 461 -10.30 -24.16 -0.59
CA THR A 461 -9.89 -25.36 0.16
C THR A 461 -8.38 -25.32 0.35
N ALA A 462 -7.92 -25.28 1.61
CA ALA A 462 -6.50 -25.31 1.93
C ALA A 462 -5.93 -26.72 1.76
N LEU A 463 -4.78 -26.82 1.11
CA LEU A 463 -4.01 -28.06 0.97
C LEU A 463 -2.77 -28.05 1.87
N GLU A 464 -2.11 -26.88 1.95
CA GLU A 464 -0.91 -26.63 2.75
C GLU A 464 -0.89 -25.14 3.14
N VAL A 465 -0.51 -24.83 4.37
CA VAL A 465 -0.31 -23.46 4.88
C VAL A 465 1.11 -23.31 5.39
N ALA A 466 1.57 -22.06 5.54
CA ALA A 466 2.92 -21.76 5.98
C ALA A 466 3.32 -22.46 7.29
N ASP A 467 2.44 -22.38 8.30
CA ASP A 467 2.55 -23.03 9.60
C ASP A 467 1.20 -22.90 10.34
N GLY A 468 1.04 -23.58 11.47
CA GLY A 468 -0.11 -23.42 12.35
C GLY A 468 -1.45 -23.84 11.72
N ASN A 469 -2.47 -23.01 11.89
CA ASN A 469 -3.83 -23.28 11.40
C ASN A 469 -4.11 -22.58 10.07
N PHE A 470 -5.02 -23.14 9.27
CA PHE A 470 -5.60 -22.39 8.16
C PHE A 470 -6.48 -21.27 8.71
N ALA A 471 -6.03 -20.04 8.51
CA ALA A 471 -6.66 -18.84 9.01
C ALA A 471 -6.66 -17.75 7.94
N LEU A 472 -7.76 -17.00 7.86
CA LEU A 472 -7.96 -15.93 6.88
C LEU A 472 -8.46 -14.69 7.60
N SER A 473 -7.81 -13.56 7.36
CA SER A 473 -8.30 -12.25 7.79
C SER A 473 -9.40 -11.73 6.86
N ASP A 474 -9.40 -12.11 5.58
CA ASP A 474 -10.54 -11.95 4.68
C ASP A 474 -10.35 -12.83 3.42
N PHE A 475 -11.46 -13.29 2.83
CA PHE A 475 -11.47 -13.87 1.49
C PHE A 475 -12.26 -12.97 0.55
N ARG A 476 -11.53 -12.05 -0.09
CA ARG A 476 -12.11 -10.94 -0.83
C ARG A 476 -12.40 -11.36 -2.27
N ILE A 477 -13.64 -11.20 -2.69
CA ILE A 477 -14.12 -11.58 -4.02
C ILE A 477 -14.54 -10.31 -4.73
N PHE A 478 -13.95 -10.01 -5.88
CA PHE A 478 -14.18 -8.78 -6.62
C PHE A 478 -14.85 -9.04 -7.98
N GLY A 479 -15.72 -8.13 -8.37
CA GLY A 479 -16.42 -8.20 -9.65
C GLY A 479 -17.64 -7.29 -9.68
N LEU A 480 -18.73 -7.75 -10.28
CA LEU A 480 -19.98 -7.01 -10.34
C LEU A 480 -21.17 -7.92 -10.00
N GLY A 481 -22.06 -7.43 -9.16
CA GLY A 481 -23.39 -8.02 -8.98
C GLY A 481 -24.30 -7.79 -10.20
N ASN A 482 -25.50 -8.36 -10.15
CA ASN A 482 -26.52 -8.24 -11.21
C ASN A 482 -27.65 -7.25 -10.88
N GLY A 483 -27.45 -6.40 -9.87
CA GLY A 483 -28.42 -5.43 -9.38
C GLY A 483 -28.18 -4.00 -9.89
N GLN A 484 -28.85 -3.05 -9.25
CA GLN A 484 -28.65 -1.62 -9.51
C GLN A 484 -27.65 -1.02 -8.52
N LYS A 485 -26.95 0.03 -8.99
CA LYS A 485 -26.18 0.93 -8.11
C LYS A 485 -27.09 1.52 -7.03
N PRO A 486 -26.57 1.89 -5.85
CA PRO A 486 -27.38 2.52 -4.83
C PRO A 486 -27.85 3.90 -5.26
N ALA A 487 -28.93 4.40 -4.66
CA ALA A 487 -29.34 5.79 -4.88
C ALA A 487 -28.29 6.76 -4.32
N ILE A 488 -28.11 7.91 -4.99
CA ILE A 488 -27.31 9.02 -4.50
C ILE A 488 -27.80 9.51 -3.13
N VAL A 489 -26.88 9.99 -2.29
CA VAL A 489 -27.25 10.63 -1.02
C VAL A 489 -27.90 11.99 -1.32
N LYS A 490 -29.18 12.14 -0.97
CA LYS A 490 -29.99 13.33 -1.29
C LYS A 490 -29.88 14.47 -0.30
N SER A 491 -29.31 14.24 0.87
CA SER A 491 -29.04 15.24 1.88
C SER A 491 -28.18 14.64 2.99
N PHE A 492 -27.35 15.45 3.61
CA PHE A 492 -26.61 15.10 4.81
C PHE A 492 -26.30 16.36 5.61
N THR A 493 -26.04 16.21 6.91
CA THR A 493 -25.56 17.29 7.78
C THR A 493 -24.08 17.10 8.06
N ALA A 494 -23.37 18.21 8.27
CA ALA A 494 -22.00 18.22 8.78
C ALA A 494 -21.92 19.27 9.88
N GLN A 495 -21.65 18.85 11.11
CA GLN A 495 -21.59 19.71 12.27
C GLN A 495 -20.17 19.70 12.84
N ARG A 496 -19.44 20.80 12.64
CA ARG A 496 -18.14 20.99 13.24
C ARG A 496 -18.30 21.18 14.75
N ASN A 497 -17.49 20.49 15.53
CA ASN A 497 -17.51 20.61 16.98
C ASN A 497 -16.94 21.99 17.40
N SER A 498 -17.71 22.74 18.19
CA SER A 498 -17.33 24.09 18.64
C SER A 498 -16.22 24.08 19.70
N ASN A 499 -16.10 23.00 20.46
CA ASN A 499 -15.10 22.84 21.52
C ASN A 499 -13.78 22.26 20.98
N ASP A 500 -13.86 21.48 19.90
CA ASP A 500 -12.71 20.96 19.19
C ASP A 500 -12.93 21.04 17.68
N ARG A 501 -12.39 22.10 17.07
CA ARG A 501 -12.53 22.35 15.63
C ARG A 501 -11.81 21.30 14.77
N ARG A 502 -11.04 20.38 15.33
CA ARG A 502 -10.47 19.24 14.57
C ARG A 502 -11.51 18.18 14.25
N SER A 503 -12.67 18.24 14.93
CA SER A 503 -13.75 17.26 14.84
C SER A 503 -14.98 17.77 14.06
N VAL A 504 -15.53 16.91 13.21
CA VAL A 504 -16.83 17.10 12.54
C VAL A 504 -17.63 15.82 12.60
N THR A 505 -18.93 15.92 12.90
CA THR A 505 -19.86 14.79 12.78
C THR A 505 -20.73 14.97 11.54
N LEU A 506 -20.81 13.94 10.70
CA LEU A 506 -21.69 13.88 9.55
C LEU A 506 -22.80 12.87 9.78
N ASN A 507 -24.01 13.17 9.31
CA ASN A 507 -25.15 12.24 9.33
C ASN A 507 -25.92 12.30 8.01
N TRP A 508 -26.36 11.16 7.50
CA TRP A 508 -27.15 11.06 6.29
C TRP A 508 -28.21 9.97 6.39
N GLU A 509 -29.13 9.95 5.43
CA GLU A 509 -30.16 8.92 5.34
C GLU A 509 -29.65 7.67 4.62
N LYS A 510 -30.05 6.50 5.11
CA LYS A 510 -29.64 5.23 4.52
C LYS A 510 -30.28 5.05 3.14
N SER A 511 -29.45 4.86 2.12
CA SER A 511 -29.88 4.35 0.81
C SER A 511 -30.22 2.86 0.92
N ALA A 512 -31.40 2.46 0.43
CA ALA A 512 -31.97 1.13 0.65
C ALA A 512 -31.08 -0.04 0.18
N THR A 513 -30.27 0.19 -0.85
CA THR A 513 -29.40 -0.81 -1.46
C THR A 513 -27.91 -0.51 -1.30
N ALA A 514 -27.54 0.50 -0.50
CA ALA A 514 -26.14 0.82 -0.24
C ALA A 514 -25.54 -0.15 0.80
N THR A 515 -24.36 -0.63 0.48
CA THR A 515 -23.52 -1.44 1.37
C THR A 515 -22.60 -0.54 2.20
N GLY A 516 -22.17 0.57 1.61
CA GLY A 516 -21.37 1.58 2.28
C GLY A 516 -21.38 2.93 1.56
N TYR A 517 -20.60 3.84 2.12
CA TYR A 517 -20.45 5.22 1.67
C TYR A 517 -18.99 5.61 1.67
N ASN A 518 -18.60 6.48 0.73
CA ASN A 518 -17.28 7.10 0.72
C ASN A 518 -17.45 8.61 0.88
N ILE A 519 -16.97 9.14 2.01
CA ILE A 519 -17.00 10.57 2.30
C ILE A 519 -15.76 11.19 1.65
N ARG A 520 -15.98 12.04 0.63
CA ARG A 520 -14.93 12.82 0.00
C ARG A 520 -14.90 14.22 0.58
N TYR A 521 -13.74 14.66 1.03
CA TYR A 521 -13.60 15.97 1.65
C TYR A 521 -12.26 16.65 1.42
N GLY A 522 -12.21 17.95 1.65
CA GLY A 522 -11.00 18.74 1.49
C GLY A 522 -11.25 20.23 1.66
N THR A 523 -10.25 21.04 1.37
CA THR A 523 -10.21 22.47 1.74
C THR A 523 -10.85 23.41 0.72
N ALA A 524 -11.31 22.87 -0.42
CA ALA A 524 -12.11 23.58 -1.42
C ALA A 524 -13.12 22.62 -2.09
N SER A 525 -14.17 23.16 -2.70
CA SER A 525 -15.23 22.37 -3.34
C SER A 525 -14.73 21.48 -4.49
N ASP A 526 -13.68 21.91 -5.19
CA ASP A 526 -13.04 21.18 -6.29
C ASP A 526 -11.78 20.40 -5.85
N LYS A 527 -11.41 20.45 -4.55
CA LYS A 527 -10.20 19.85 -3.97
C LYS A 527 -10.50 18.88 -2.84
N ARG A 528 -11.47 18.00 -3.07
CA ARG A 528 -11.91 16.96 -2.12
C ARG A 528 -11.09 15.68 -2.31
N TYR A 529 -9.81 15.76 -1.97
CA TYR A 529 -8.86 14.67 -2.20
C TYR A 529 -8.74 13.67 -1.03
N LEU A 530 -9.35 13.96 0.13
CA LEU A 530 -9.39 13.02 1.25
C LEU A 530 -10.64 12.13 1.15
N ASP A 531 -10.48 10.88 1.57
CA ASP A 531 -11.51 9.85 1.54
C ASP A 531 -11.67 9.19 2.91
N TYR A 532 -12.90 8.93 3.31
CA TYR A 532 -13.23 8.14 4.49
C TYR A 532 -14.34 7.14 4.15
N MET A 533 -14.01 5.84 4.16
CA MET A 533 -14.96 4.78 3.83
C MET A 533 -15.76 4.36 5.06
N VAL A 534 -17.08 4.21 4.91
CA VAL A 534 -18.01 3.82 5.98
C VAL A 534 -18.89 2.68 5.51
N TYR A 535 -18.79 1.51 6.14
CA TYR A 535 -19.64 0.36 5.86
C TYR A 535 -20.79 0.25 6.86
N GLY A 536 -22.00 -0.01 6.37
CA GLY A 536 -23.15 -0.37 7.20
C GLY A 536 -23.71 0.71 8.13
N ASP A 537 -23.08 1.88 8.22
CA ASP A 537 -23.48 3.02 9.05
C ASP A 537 -23.87 4.23 8.19
N THR A 538 -24.53 5.21 8.80
CA THR A 538 -24.95 6.48 8.20
C THR A 538 -24.55 7.71 9.02
N SER A 539 -23.62 7.52 9.96
CA SER A 539 -22.99 8.58 10.74
C SER A 539 -21.48 8.35 10.82
N ILE A 540 -20.72 9.45 10.93
CA ILE A 540 -19.29 9.39 11.20
C ILE A 540 -18.83 10.66 11.92
N THR A 541 -17.87 10.51 12.82
CA THR A 541 -17.09 11.63 13.36
C THR A 541 -15.66 11.57 12.83
N ILE A 542 -15.22 12.61 12.12
CA ILE A 542 -13.86 12.76 11.58
C ILE A 542 -13.11 13.74 12.48
N ASN A 543 -12.00 13.31 13.11
CA ASN A 543 -11.20 14.13 14.03
C ASN A 543 -9.88 14.64 13.44
N SER A 544 -9.64 14.39 12.15
CA SER A 544 -8.37 14.69 11.47
C SER A 544 -8.30 16.09 10.84
N LEU A 545 -9.27 16.97 11.11
CA LEU A 545 -9.34 18.29 10.46
C LEU A 545 -8.33 19.30 11.05
N ASN A 546 -7.91 20.26 10.23
CA ASN A 546 -7.14 21.41 10.69
C ASN A 546 -8.07 22.49 11.26
N THR A 547 -7.77 23.02 12.45
CA THR A 547 -8.66 23.94 13.21
C THR A 547 -9.07 25.20 12.45
N ASN A 548 -8.15 25.75 11.65
CA ASN A 548 -8.30 27.03 10.95
C ASN A 548 -8.67 26.88 9.46
N SER A 549 -8.93 25.65 8.99
CA SER A 549 -9.32 25.40 7.61
C SER A 549 -10.82 25.24 7.47
N LYS A 550 -11.36 25.74 6.35
CA LYS A 550 -12.69 25.37 5.87
C LYS A 550 -12.63 23.98 5.25
N TYR A 551 -13.74 23.25 5.32
CA TYR A 551 -13.85 21.95 4.68
C TYR A 551 -15.15 21.81 3.89
N PHE A 552 -15.06 21.11 2.77
CA PHE A 552 -16.16 20.79 1.88
C PHE A 552 -16.30 19.29 1.81
N PHE A 553 -17.52 18.78 2.03
CA PHE A 553 -17.83 17.35 2.06
C PHE A 553 -18.78 16.98 0.93
N THR A 554 -18.66 15.77 0.42
CA THR A 554 -19.68 15.09 -0.38
C THR A 554 -19.66 13.59 -0.04
N ILE A 555 -20.77 12.89 -0.27
CA ILE A 555 -20.91 11.47 0.09
C ILE A 555 -21.31 10.68 -1.14
N ASP A 556 -20.44 9.77 -1.56
CA ASP A 556 -20.75 8.76 -2.56
C ASP A 556 -21.38 7.56 -1.87
N SER A 557 -22.36 6.91 -2.51
CA SER A 557 -22.91 5.64 -2.05
C SER A 557 -22.44 4.51 -2.96
N PHE A 558 -22.18 3.32 -2.40
CA PHE A 558 -21.74 2.18 -3.18
C PHE A 558 -22.33 0.84 -2.70
N ASN A 559 -22.40 -0.12 -3.61
CA ASN A 559 -22.72 -1.53 -3.35
C ASN A 559 -21.98 -2.43 -4.35
N GLU A 560 -22.28 -3.73 -4.36
CA GLU A 560 -21.66 -4.71 -5.26
C GLU A 560 -21.89 -4.45 -6.77
N ASN A 561 -22.78 -3.51 -7.13
CA ASN A 561 -23.12 -3.16 -8.51
C ASN A 561 -22.51 -1.82 -8.95
N GLY A 562 -21.78 -1.14 -8.06
CA GLY A 562 -21.00 0.05 -8.39
C GLY A 562 -21.26 1.23 -7.46
N ILE A 563 -20.80 2.39 -7.92
CA ILE A 563 -20.75 3.64 -7.16
C ILE A 563 -21.69 4.66 -7.80
N SER A 564 -22.42 5.37 -6.94
CA SER A 564 -23.23 6.55 -7.26
C SER A 564 -22.58 7.77 -6.60
N LEU A 565 -22.06 8.67 -7.44
CA LEU A 565 -21.32 9.84 -6.98
C LEU A 565 -22.26 10.86 -6.31
N GLY A 566 -21.82 11.42 -5.20
CA GLY A 566 -22.52 12.51 -4.51
C GLY A 566 -22.49 13.80 -5.34
N GLU A 567 -23.65 14.46 -5.40
CA GLU A 567 -23.82 15.75 -6.08
C GLU A 567 -23.91 16.92 -5.09
N ILE A 568 -24.18 16.62 -3.82
CA ILE A 568 -24.37 17.62 -2.77
C ILE A 568 -23.02 17.94 -2.13
N THR A 569 -22.79 19.23 -1.94
CA THR A 569 -21.63 19.74 -1.22
C THR A 569 -22.08 20.48 0.03
N VAL A 570 -21.56 20.08 1.18
CA VAL A 570 -21.77 20.81 2.45
C VAL A 570 -20.44 21.41 2.87
N GLN A 571 -20.44 22.71 3.15
CA GLN A 571 -19.29 23.44 3.68
C GLN A 571 -19.43 23.58 5.19
N ILE A 572 -18.31 23.46 5.90
CA ILE A 572 -18.16 23.91 7.28
C ILE A 572 -16.99 24.90 7.37
N ASP A 573 -17.09 25.86 8.29
CA ASP A 573 -16.06 26.85 8.55
C ASP A 573 -15.06 26.45 9.63
#